data_AF-K2DJ94-F1
#
_entry.id   AF-K2DJ94-F1
#
_cell.length_a   1.000
_cell.length_b   1.000
_cell.length_c   1.000
_cell.angle_alpha   90.00
_cell.angle_beta   90.00
_cell.angle_gamma   90.00
#
_symmetry.space_group_name_H-M   'P 1'
#
loop_
_entity.id
_entity.type
_entity.pdbx_description
1 polymer ?
#
loop_
_entity_poly.entity_id
_entity_poly.type
_entity_poly.pdbx_seq_one_letter_code
_entity_poly.pdbx_strand_id
1 'polypeptide(L)'
;MVLVEFSLKHAIVKKIQGDTYNKTEWDRIESKELGPTIVEARKYNIIDEVMKNALISFKNTVRNPYLHYNIKKITKNVIANKVKKIDVNTQKVEEVDLPAEDNPITWGFAKRFVDRETVFNVFIFADKTVKYLFEKYLTS
;
A
#
# COMPACT_ATOMS: atom_id res chain seq x y z
N MET A 1 -3.49 -4.20 3.12
CA MET A 1 -3.47 -4.28 1.63
C MET A 1 -4.54 -5.23 1.12
N VAL A 2 -4.58 -6.48 1.59
CA VAL A 2 -5.57 -7.49 1.21
C VAL A 2 -7.02 -7.00 1.36
N LEU A 3 -7.34 -6.28 2.44
CA LEU A 3 -8.69 -5.74 2.67
C LEU A 3 -9.14 -4.75 1.57
N VAL A 4 -8.25 -3.91 1.05
CA VAL A 4 -8.55 -2.98 -0.05
C VAL A 4 -8.88 -3.75 -1.32
N GLU A 5 -8.03 -4.74 -1.66
CA GLU A 5 -8.23 -5.59 -2.83
C GLU A 5 -9.53 -6.40 -2.71
N PHE A 6 -9.76 -7.01 -1.55
CA PHE A 6 -10.97 -7.78 -1.24
C PHE A 6 -12.23 -6.93 -1.38
N SER A 7 -12.26 -5.75 -0.77
CA SER A 7 -13.44 -4.87 -0.78
C SER A 7 -13.78 -4.40 -2.19
N LEU A 8 -12.76 -4.07 -3.00
CA LEU A 8 -12.96 -3.66 -4.38
C LEU A 8 -13.48 -4.82 -5.25
N LYS A 9 -12.91 -6.02 -5.10
CA LYS A 9 -13.36 -7.24 -5.79
C LYS A 9 -14.80 -7.59 -5.40
N HIS A 10 -15.11 -7.54 -4.12
CA HIS A 10 -16.46 -7.78 -3.60
C HIS A 10 -17.47 -6.77 -4.18
N ALA A 11 -17.13 -5.48 -4.23
CA ALA A 11 -17.99 -4.46 -4.82
C ALA A 11 -18.26 -4.72 -6.31
N ILE A 12 -17.27 -5.20 -7.08
CA ILE A 12 -17.45 -5.59 -8.49
C ILE A 12 -18.44 -6.76 -8.59
N VAL A 13 -18.23 -7.82 -7.82
CA VAL A 13 -19.11 -9.00 -7.85
C VAL A 13 -20.54 -8.62 -7.47
N LYS A 14 -20.71 -7.84 -6.40
CA LYS A 14 -22.02 -7.33 -5.99
C LYS A 14 -22.68 -6.47 -7.08
N LYS A 15 -21.92 -5.62 -7.77
CA LYS A 15 -22.44 -4.78 -8.86
C LYS A 15 -22.93 -5.60 -10.05
N ILE A 16 -22.32 -6.75 -10.33
CA ILE A 16 -22.65 -7.61 -11.48
C ILE A 16 -23.74 -8.63 -11.13
N GLN A 17 -23.68 -9.23 -9.95
CA GLN A 17 -24.50 -10.39 -9.56
C GLN A 17 -25.58 -10.08 -8.51
N GLY A 18 -25.58 -8.86 -7.95
CA GLY A 18 -26.43 -8.50 -6.82
C GLY A 18 -25.96 -9.13 -5.51
N ASP A 19 -26.90 -9.42 -4.60
CA ASP A 19 -26.58 -10.00 -3.29
C ASP A 19 -26.39 -11.53 -3.32
N THR A 20 -26.58 -12.16 -4.48
CA THR A 20 -26.40 -13.60 -4.65
C THR A 20 -24.92 -13.95 -4.82
N TYR A 21 -24.41 -14.85 -3.98
CA TYR A 21 -23.06 -15.37 -4.14
C TYR A 21 -22.92 -16.15 -5.45
N ASN A 22 -21.94 -15.77 -6.27
CA ASN A 22 -21.60 -16.46 -7.52
C ASN A 22 -20.13 -16.88 -7.48
N LYS A 23 -19.90 -18.19 -7.35
CA LYS A 23 -18.54 -18.76 -7.27
C LYS A 23 -17.71 -18.50 -8.52
N THR A 24 -18.27 -18.72 -9.71
CA THR A 24 -17.55 -18.52 -10.98
C THR A 24 -17.10 -17.07 -11.15
N GLU A 25 -17.95 -16.12 -10.78
CA GLU A 25 -17.63 -14.71 -10.86
C GLU A 25 -16.62 -14.28 -9.79
N TRP A 26 -16.71 -14.87 -8.59
CA TRP A 26 -15.71 -14.70 -7.54
C TRP A 26 -14.33 -15.20 -7.99
N ASP A 27 -14.24 -16.43 -8.50
CA ASP A 27 -12.98 -17.03 -8.96
C ASP A 27 -12.34 -16.20 -10.10
N ARG A 28 -13.16 -15.66 -11.01
CA ARG A 28 -12.72 -14.77 -12.10
C ARG A 28 -12.06 -13.50 -11.57
N ILE A 29 -12.65 -12.83 -10.58
CA ILE A 29 -12.12 -11.57 -10.06
C ILE A 29 -10.99 -11.80 -9.05
N GLU A 30 -11.02 -12.91 -8.30
CA GLU A 30 -10.02 -13.24 -7.29
C GLU A 30 -8.62 -13.36 -7.90
N SER A 31 -8.52 -14.00 -9.07
CA SER A 31 -7.27 -14.15 -9.82
C SER A 31 -6.69 -12.85 -10.38
N LYS A 32 -7.45 -11.74 -10.40
CA LYS A 32 -6.98 -10.47 -10.93
C LYS A 32 -6.07 -9.73 -9.94
N GLU A 33 -5.02 -9.14 -10.48
CA GLU A 33 -4.22 -8.16 -9.75
C GLU A 33 -5.00 -6.87 -9.49
N LEU A 34 -4.55 -6.07 -8.52
CA LEU A 34 -5.19 -4.82 -8.13
C LEU A 34 -5.30 -3.82 -9.31
N GLY A 35 -4.30 -3.73 -10.19
CA GLY A 35 -4.31 -2.80 -11.33
C GLY A 35 -5.51 -3.03 -12.27
N PRO A 36 -5.65 -4.22 -12.87
CA PRO A 36 -6.83 -4.59 -13.66
C PRO A 36 -8.14 -4.45 -12.89
N THR A 37 -8.15 -4.78 -11.59
CA THR A 37 -9.34 -4.65 -10.73
C THR A 37 -9.81 -3.19 -10.62
N ILE A 38 -8.90 -2.23 -10.49
CA ILE A 38 -9.21 -0.79 -10.46
C ILE A 38 -9.83 -0.34 -11.78
N VAL A 39 -9.27 -0.77 -12.92
CA VAL A 39 -9.78 -0.42 -14.26
C VAL A 39 -11.21 -0.95 -14.43
N GLU A 40 -11.47 -2.17 -13.99
CA GLU A 40 -12.78 -2.80 -14.07
C GLU A 40 -13.80 -2.12 -13.15
N ALA A 41 -13.42 -1.81 -11.90
CA ALA A 41 -14.29 -1.05 -10.99
C ALA A 41 -14.68 0.31 -11.58
N ARG A 42 -13.74 1.00 -12.25
CA ARG A 42 -14.03 2.26 -12.95
C ARG A 42 -15.00 2.06 -14.11
N LYS A 43 -14.81 1.00 -14.91
CA LYS A 43 -15.70 0.65 -16.04
C LYS A 43 -17.15 0.43 -15.59
N TYR A 44 -17.35 -0.20 -14.43
CA TYR A 44 -18.67 -0.41 -13.84
C TYR A 44 -19.19 0.78 -13.02
N ASN A 45 -18.53 1.94 -13.09
CA ASN A 45 -18.86 3.16 -12.34
C ASN A 45 -18.95 2.94 -10.82
N ILE A 46 -18.20 1.98 -10.28
CA ILE A 46 -18.12 1.69 -8.84
C ILE A 46 -17.30 2.79 -8.17
N ILE A 47 -16.15 3.10 -8.75
CA ILE A 47 -15.26 4.18 -8.33
C ILE A 47 -15.32 5.32 -9.33
N ASP A 48 -15.09 6.54 -8.85
CA ASP A 48 -14.89 7.72 -9.69
C ASP A 48 -13.40 7.88 -10.05
N GLU A 49 -13.06 8.98 -10.75
CA GLU A 49 -11.68 9.23 -11.16
C GLU A 49 -10.76 9.57 -9.97
N VAL A 50 -11.32 10.22 -8.94
CA VAL A 50 -10.58 10.59 -7.73
C VAL A 50 -10.14 9.34 -6.97
N MET A 51 -11.08 8.42 -6.69
CA MET A 51 -10.81 7.15 -6.02
C MET A 51 -9.92 6.24 -6.86
N LYS A 52 -10.09 6.21 -8.19
CA LYS A 52 -9.19 5.50 -9.10
C LYS A 52 -7.74 5.99 -8.93
N ASN A 53 -7.52 7.29 -8.96
CA ASN A 53 -6.17 7.87 -8.79
C ASN A 53 -5.60 7.57 -7.40
N ALA A 54 -6.43 7.61 -6.36
CA ALA A 54 -6.03 7.23 -5.00
C ALA A 54 -5.61 5.74 -4.92
N LEU A 55 -6.36 4.84 -5.55
CA LEU A 55 -6.05 3.40 -5.60
C LEU A 55 -4.78 3.11 -6.42
N ILE A 56 -4.57 3.81 -7.54
CA ILE A 56 -3.33 3.71 -8.33
C ILE A 56 -2.13 4.21 -7.54
N SER A 57 -2.27 5.33 -6.84
CA SER A 57 -1.23 5.85 -5.95
C SER A 57 -0.90 4.82 -4.87
N PHE A 58 -1.90 4.33 -4.14
CA PHE A 58 -1.74 3.28 -3.12
C PHE A 58 -1.03 2.03 -3.66
N LYS A 59 -1.39 1.57 -4.87
CA LYS A 59 -0.74 0.43 -5.54
C LYS A 59 0.77 0.68 -5.71
N ASN A 60 1.14 1.86 -6.18
CA ASN A 60 2.52 2.16 -6.60
C ASN A 60 3.43 2.58 -5.44
N THR A 61 2.89 3.28 -4.44
CA THR A 61 3.67 3.88 -3.35
C THR A 61 3.71 3.01 -2.10
N VAL A 62 2.69 2.17 -1.88
CA VAL A 62 2.58 1.34 -0.68
C VAL A 62 2.59 -0.14 -1.04
N ARG A 63 1.61 -0.62 -1.81
CA ARG A 63 1.41 -2.06 -2.04
C ARG A 63 2.58 -2.73 -2.76
N ASN A 64 3.03 -2.18 -3.89
CA ASN A 64 4.10 -2.78 -4.69
C ASN A 64 5.48 -2.71 -4.00
N PRO A 65 5.92 -1.59 -3.41
CA PRO A 65 7.18 -1.55 -2.68
C PRO A 65 7.28 -2.60 -1.57
N TYR A 66 6.17 -2.83 -0.84
CA TYR A 66 6.11 -3.83 0.23
C TYR A 66 6.00 -5.27 -0.28
N LEU A 67 5.20 -5.53 -1.32
CA LEU A 67 5.06 -6.87 -1.88
C LEU A 67 6.37 -7.39 -2.50
N HIS A 68 7.12 -6.50 -3.16
CA HIS A 68 8.37 -6.86 -3.82
C HIS A 68 9.61 -6.62 -2.94
N TYR A 69 9.45 -6.46 -1.62
CA TYR A 69 10.54 -6.21 -0.64
C TYR A 69 11.59 -5.20 -1.13
N ASN A 70 11.15 -4.09 -1.73
CA ASN A 70 12.07 -3.09 -2.25
C ASN A 70 12.52 -2.14 -1.11
N ILE A 71 13.50 -2.59 -0.33
CA ILE A 71 13.97 -1.89 0.88
C ILE A 71 14.41 -0.45 0.62
N LYS A 72 15.01 -0.17 -0.54
CA LYS A 72 15.37 1.20 -0.97
C LYS A 72 14.14 2.08 -1.13
N LYS A 73 13.10 1.59 -1.80
CA LYS A 73 11.83 2.32 -1.95
C LYS A 73 11.08 2.48 -0.63
N ILE A 74 11.13 1.47 0.24
CA ILE A 74 10.48 1.52 1.56
C ILE A 74 11.15 2.56 2.45
N THR A 75 12.48 2.62 2.47
CA THR A 75 13.25 3.52 3.35
C THR A 75 13.56 4.88 2.70
N LYS A 76 12.96 5.16 1.54
CA LYS A 76 13.12 6.43 0.82
C LYS A 76 12.70 7.59 1.71
N ASN A 77 13.55 8.62 1.80
CA ASN A 77 13.41 9.80 2.66
C ASN A 77 13.56 9.56 4.18
N VAL A 78 13.98 8.38 4.62
CA VAL A 78 14.37 8.17 6.03
C VAL A 78 15.84 8.52 6.20
N ILE A 79 16.13 9.41 7.15
CA ILE A 79 17.50 9.80 7.51
C ILE A 79 17.75 9.34 8.94
N ALA A 80 18.81 8.54 9.12
CA ALA A 80 19.33 8.24 10.44
C ALA A 80 20.22 9.40 10.88
N ASN A 81 19.71 10.24 11.78
CA ASN A 81 20.42 11.42 12.25
C ASN A 81 21.47 11.06 13.31
N LYS A 82 22.60 11.77 13.31
CA LYS A 82 23.64 11.69 14.36
C LYS A 82 24.17 10.27 14.59
N VAL A 83 24.42 9.53 13.52
CA VAL A 83 25.05 8.21 13.62
C VAL A 83 26.54 8.42 13.92
N LYS A 84 27.01 7.80 15.02
CA LYS A 84 28.43 7.81 15.37
C LYS A 84 29.19 6.88 14.43
N LYS A 85 30.04 7.46 13.59
CA LYS A 85 30.99 6.75 12.75
C LYS A 85 32.35 6.78 13.43
N ILE A 86 32.95 5.62 13.60
CA ILE A 86 34.27 5.48 14.21
C ILE A 86 35.26 5.12 13.10
N ASP A 87 36.29 5.94 12.91
CA ASP A 87 37.42 5.59 12.06
C ASP A 87 38.27 4.54 12.81
N VAL A 88 38.39 3.35 12.21
CA VAL A 88 39.08 2.22 12.83
C VAL A 88 40.59 2.45 12.96
N ASN A 89 41.18 3.29 12.10
CA ASN A 89 42.62 3.57 12.09
C ASN A 89 42.98 4.72 13.03
N THR A 90 42.11 5.72 13.14
CA THR A 90 42.39 6.93 13.93
C THR A 90 41.63 7.01 15.25
N GLN A 91 40.70 6.08 15.50
CA GLN A 91 39.74 6.05 16.61
C GLN A 91 38.90 7.33 16.75
N LYS A 92 38.90 8.21 15.74
CA LYS A 92 38.09 9.43 15.75
C LYS A 92 36.62 9.07 15.59
N VAL A 93 35.78 9.72 16.40
CA VAL A 93 34.33 9.60 16.34
C VAL A 93 33.77 10.84 15.67
N GLU A 94 33.04 10.63 14.58
CA GLU A 94 32.33 11.67 13.85
C GLU A 94 30.83 11.36 13.87
N GLU A 95 29.99 12.40 14.04
CA GLU A 95 28.55 12.26 13.88
C GLU A 95 28.18 12.61 12.43
N VAL A 96 27.49 11.68 11.77
CA VAL A 96 27.05 11.84 10.39
C VAL A 96 25.58 11.49 10.25
N ASP A 97 24.90 12.16 9.34
CA ASP A 97 23.55 11.81 8.93
C ASP A 97 23.63 10.84 7.75
N LEU A 98 22.91 9.71 7.86
CA LEU A 98 22.95 8.64 6.87
C LEU A 98 21.58 8.46 6.21
N PRO A 99 21.45 8.67 4.89
CA PRO A 99 20.26 8.29 4.15
C PRO A 99 20.05 6.78 4.24
N ALA A 100 18.87 6.36 4.69
CA ALA A 100 18.61 4.94 4.89
C ALA A 100 18.52 4.17 3.57
N GLU A 101 18.05 4.80 2.49
CA GLU A 101 17.90 4.15 1.18
C GLU A 101 19.21 3.59 0.61
N ASP A 102 20.35 4.18 0.97
CA ASP A 102 21.67 3.80 0.46
C ASP A 102 22.57 3.13 1.51
N ASN A 103 22.09 2.92 2.74
CA ASN A 103 22.90 2.37 3.82
C ASN A 103 22.30 1.08 4.43
N PRO A 104 22.84 -0.11 4.06
CA PRO A 104 22.37 -1.40 4.56
C PRO A 104 22.36 -1.55 6.09
N ILE A 105 23.29 -0.90 6.79
CA ILE A 105 23.39 -0.96 8.26
C ILE A 105 22.16 -0.34 8.91
N THR A 106 21.57 0.67 8.25
CA THR A 106 20.40 1.40 8.76
C THR A 106 19.06 0.77 8.36
N TRP A 107 19.04 -0.15 7.38
CA TRP A 107 17.80 -0.72 6.84
C TRP A 107 16.94 -1.41 7.90
N GLY A 108 17.54 -2.17 8.82
CA GLY A 108 16.78 -2.86 9.87
C GLY A 108 16.03 -1.91 10.80
N PHE A 109 16.65 -0.77 11.15
CA PHE A 109 16.04 0.25 12.00
C PHE A 109 15.03 1.10 11.25
N ALA A 110 15.40 1.56 10.05
CA ALA A 110 14.53 2.34 9.18
C ALA A 110 13.26 1.57 8.82
N LYS A 111 13.37 0.27 8.48
CA LYS A 111 12.22 -0.58 8.18
C LYS A 111 11.22 -0.62 9.32
N ARG A 112 11.66 -0.82 10.57
CA ARG A 112 10.75 -0.88 11.74
C ARG A 112 9.99 0.43 11.93
N PHE A 113 10.65 1.57 11.70
CA PHE A 113 10.03 2.89 11.78
C PHE A 113 9.00 3.08 10.65
N VAL A 114 9.39 2.81 9.41
CA VAL A 114 8.50 2.96 8.25
C VAL A 114 7.31 1.99 8.31
N ASP A 115 7.53 0.76 8.77
CA ASP A 115 6.47 -0.24 8.94
C ASP A 115 5.37 0.30 9.87
N ARG A 116 5.73 0.92 11.00
CA ARG A 116 4.77 1.49 11.95
C ARG A 116 3.90 2.55 11.30
N GLU A 117 4.51 3.54 10.66
CA GLU A 117 3.79 4.64 9.99
C GLU A 117 2.94 4.13 8.83
N THR A 118 3.48 3.19 8.04
CA THR A 118 2.79 2.65 6.87
C THR A 118 1.59 1.81 7.29
N VAL A 119 1.67 1.04 8.38
CA VAL A 119 0.54 0.25 8.89
C VAL A 119 -0.67 1.15 9.16
N PHE A 120 -0.47 2.27 9.86
CA PHE A 120 -1.56 3.22 10.10
C PHE A 120 -2.12 3.81 8.79
N ASN A 121 -1.25 4.22 7.87
CA ASN A 121 -1.67 4.73 6.56
C ASN A 121 -2.47 3.70 5.76
N VAL A 122 -2.09 2.43 5.80
CA VAL A 122 -2.81 1.33 5.15
C VAL A 122 -4.19 1.14 5.78
N PHE A 123 -4.30 1.19 7.12
CA PHE A 123 -5.58 1.08 7.81
C PHE A 123 -6.52 2.24 7.49
N ILE A 124 -6.02 3.48 7.54
CA ILE A 124 -6.79 4.68 7.19
C ILE A 124 -7.27 4.61 5.75
N PHE A 125 -6.40 4.20 4.83
CA PHE A 125 -6.77 4.06 3.42
C PHE A 125 -7.82 2.95 3.21
N ALA A 126 -7.67 1.82 3.89
CA ALA A 126 -8.63 0.72 3.82
C ALA A 126 -10.00 1.14 4.35
N ASP A 127 -10.06 1.79 5.52
CA ASP A 127 -11.29 2.33 6.09
C ASP A 127 -12.00 3.30 5.13
N LYS A 128 -11.25 4.28 4.56
CA LYS A 128 -11.79 5.20 3.55
C LYS A 128 -12.31 4.49 2.31
N THR A 129 -11.59 3.48 1.83
CA THR A 129 -11.99 2.72 0.64
C THR A 129 -13.27 1.93 0.92
N VAL A 130 -13.34 1.24 2.05
CA VAL A 130 -14.52 0.47 2.46
C VAL A 130 -15.72 1.41 2.60
N LYS A 131 -15.59 2.51 3.35
CA LYS A 131 -16.67 3.49 3.49
C LYS A 131 -17.13 4.04 2.15
N TYR A 132 -16.21 4.47 1.30
CA TYR A 132 -16.54 4.96 -0.05
C TYR A 132 -17.32 3.92 -0.87
N LEU A 133 -16.89 2.67 -0.84
CA LEU A 133 -17.58 1.60 -1.58
C LEU A 133 -18.96 1.33 -0.96
N PHE A 134 -19.05 1.16 0.35
CA PHE A 134 -20.27 0.75 1.01
C PHE A 134 -21.31 1.86 1.16
N GLU A 135 -20.92 3.12 1.36
CA GLU A 135 -21.85 4.27 1.33
C GLU A 135 -22.58 4.36 -0.01
N LYS A 136 -21.90 4.00 -1.11
CA LYS A 136 -22.49 3.96 -2.44
C LYS A 136 -23.44 2.78 -2.68
N TYR A 137 -23.39 1.74 -1.84
CA TYR A 137 -24.17 0.50 -1.98
C TYR A 137 -25.13 0.20 -0.82
N LEU A 138 -25.10 0.98 0.28
CA LEU A 138 -25.98 0.82 1.45
C LEU A 138 -27.22 1.71 1.41
N THR A 139 -27.28 2.69 0.49
CA THR A 139 -28.45 3.58 0.29
C THR A 139 -29.27 3.24 -0.96
N SER A 140 -29.07 2.07 -1.54
CA SER A 140 -29.82 1.57 -2.71
C SER A 140 -30.57 0.30 -2.40
#